data_AF-A0AAU1MY15-F1
#
_entry.id   AF-A0AAU1MY15-F1
#
_cell.length_a   1.000
_cell.length_b   1.000
_cell.length_c   1.000
_cell.angle_alpha   90.00
_cell.angle_beta   90.00
_cell.angle_gamma   90.00
#
_symmetry.space_group_name_H-M   'P 1'
#
loop_
_entity.id
_entity.type
_entity.pdbx_description
1 polymer ?
#
loop_
_entity_poly.entity_id
_entity_poly.type
_entity_poly.pdbx_seq_one_letter_code
_entity_poly.pdbx_strand_id
1 'polypeptide(L)'
;MGSLPIAVCCDCGKTRRCSTVTGRCYSCTQSRRPREQCPRCGNLRVLRIRKLDGQRLCDLCRRIRRICAGCGELKYIAGRRPDGSRLCKWCHMYDPVTLRTCRSCGAIEHLFHYGLCNACALPESLRRC
;
A
#
# COMPACT_ATOMS: atom_id res chain seq x y z
N MET A 1 14.41 15.86 -1.50
CA MET A 1 12.95 15.60 -1.48
C MET A 1 12.33 16.52 -0.45
N GLY A 2 11.67 17.60 -0.88
CA GLY A 2 11.17 18.63 0.03
C GLY A 2 10.01 18.12 0.87
N SER A 3 10.16 18.17 2.19
CA SER A 3 9.04 17.99 3.12
C SER A 3 8.00 19.07 2.87
N LEU A 4 6.73 18.67 2.74
CA LEU A 4 5.62 19.61 2.59
C LEU A 4 5.54 20.55 3.81
N PRO A 5 5.27 21.86 3.60
CA PRO A 5 5.17 22.81 4.69
C PRO A 5 3.98 22.49 5.60
N ILE A 6 4.13 22.81 6.88
CA ILE A 6 3.03 22.79 7.84
C ILE A 6 2.25 24.09 7.68
N ALA A 7 0.98 23.99 7.31
CA ALA A 7 0.08 25.13 7.10
C ALA A 7 -1.36 24.76 7.48
N VAL A 8 -2.22 25.77 7.63
CA VAL A 8 -3.66 25.56 7.80
C VAL A 8 -4.26 25.07 6.49
N CYS A 9 -4.92 23.91 6.51
CA CYS A 9 -5.52 23.36 5.30
C CYS A 9 -6.76 24.17 4.89
N CYS A 10 -6.83 24.59 3.62
CA CYS A 10 -7.94 25.39 3.10
C CYS A 10 -9.31 24.68 3.11
N ASP A 11 -9.35 23.34 3.21
CA ASP A 11 -10.60 22.59 3.22
C ASP A 11 -11.08 22.24 4.64
N CYS A 12 -10.18 21.85 5.55
CA CYS A 12 -10.56 21.35 6.87
C CYS A 12 -10.15 22.26 8.03
N GLY A 13 -9.43 23.35 7.77
CA GLY A 13 -8.99 24.32 8.78
C GLY A 13 -7.93 23.81 9.76
N LYS A 14 -7.47 22.56 9.63
CA LYS A 14 -6.48 21.96 10.55
C LYS A 14 -5.05 22.23 10.08
N THR A 15 -4.17 22.55 11.02
CA THR A 15 -2.72 22.65 10.80
C THR A 15 -2.15 21.28 10.44
N ARG A 16 -1.71 21.11 9.19
CA ARG A 16 -1.19 19.85 8.64
C ARG A 16 -0.10 20.11 7.61
N ARG A 17 0.60 19.05 7.20
CA ARG A 17 1.43 19.09 5.99
C ARG A 17 0.55 19.28 4.76
N CYS A 18 0.68 20.43 4.10
CA CYS A 18 -0.15 20.85 3.00
C CYS A 18 0.65 20.96 1.70
N SER A 19 0.01 20.65 0.57
CA SER A 19 0.58 20.89 -0.76
C SER A 19 0.78 22.39 -0.97
N THR A 20 1.97 22.78 -1.43
CA THR A 20 2.27 24.18 -1.81
C THR A 20 1.46 24.66 -3.01
N VAL A 21 0.98 23.74 -3.85
CA VAL A 21 0.20 24.06 -5.06
C VAL A 21 -1.28 24.25 -4.72
N THR A 22 -1.85 23.39 -3.86
CA THR A 22 -3.30 23.37 -3.61
C THR A 22 -3.72 23.91 -2.25
N GLY A 23 -2.79 24.12 -1.31
CA GLY A 23 -3.11 24.47 0.08
C GLY A 23 -3.85 23.38 0.86
N ARG A 24 -3.93 22.16 0.32
CA ARG A 24 -4.69 21.05 0.91
C ARG A 24 -3.80 20.02 1.58
N CYS A 25 -4.27 19.47 2.68
CA CYS A 25 -3.67 18.30 3.31
C CYS A 25 -3.98 17.02 2.52
N TYR A 26 -3.14 16.00 2.65
CA TYR A 26 -3.28 14.72 1.93
C TYR A 26 -4.68 14.11 2.03
N SER A 27 -5.30 14.12 3.23
CA SER A 27 -6.63 13.58 3.44
C SER A 27 -7.71 14.32 2.62
N CYS A 28 -7.69 15.66 2.63
CA CYS A 28 -8.65 16.46 1.86
C CYS A 28 -8.45 16.30 0.35
N THR A 29 -7.20 16.27 -0.11
CA THR A 29 -6.87 15.94 -1.50
C THR A 29 -7.39 14.56 -1.89
N GLN A 30 -7.27 13.57 -1.00
CA GLN A 30 -7.72 12.21 -1.26
C GLN A 30 -9.26 12.10 -1.31
N SER A 31 -9.97 12.85 -0.46
CA SER A 31 -11.43 12.91 -0.43
C SER A 31 -12.05 13.59 -1.65
N ARG A 32 -11.35 14.58 -2.23
CA ARG A 32 -11.78 15.31 -3.44
C ARG A 32 -11.46 14.60 -4.75
N ARG A 33 -10.89 13.40 -4.73
CA ARG A 33 -10.62 12.69 -5.99
C ARG A 33 -11.92 12.42 -6.73
N PRO A 34 -11.95 12.63 -8.07
CA PRO A 34 -13.13 12.37 -8.86
C PRO A 34 -13.54 10.91 -8.72
N ARG A 35 -14.86 10.71 -8.63
CA ARG A 35 -15.47 9.38 -8.61
C ARG A 35 -16.03 9.12 -10.00
N GLU A 36 -15.70 7.97 -10.54
CA GLU A 36 -16.11 7.53 -11.87
C GLU A 36 -16.80 6.16 -11.71
N GLN A 37 -17.68 5.81 -12.65
CA GLN A 37 -18.31 4.48 -12.63
C GLN A 37 -17.23 3.43 -12.94
N CYS A 38 -17.11 2.42 -12.08
CA CYS A 38 -16.15 1.36 -12.32
C CYS A 38 -16.64 0.48 -13.49
N PRO A 39 -15.86 0.30 -14.57
CA PRO A 39 -16.32 -0.45 -15.74
C PRO A 39 -16.57 -1.94 -15.46
N ARG A 40 -16.09 -2.45 -14.31
CA ARG A 40 -16.29 -3.85 -13.90
C ARG A 40 -17.48 -4.07 -12.98
N CYS A 41 -17.84 -3.11 -12.13
CA CYS A 41 -18.91 -3.29 -11.14
C CYS A 41 -19.98 -2.21 -11.14
N GLY A 42 -19.92 -1.24 -12.05
CA GLY A 42 -20.88 -0.13 -12.20
C GLY A 42 -20.84 0.94 -11.10
N ASN A 43 -20.30 0.62 -9.92
CA ASN A 43 -20.33 1.52 -8.76
C ASN A 43 -19.46 2.77 -8.95
N LEU A 44 -19.97 3.93 -8.50
CA LEU A 44 -19.22 5.19 -8.42
C LEU A 44 -18.13 5.12 -7.35
N ARG A 45 -16.87 5.08 -7.78
CA ARG A 45 -15.69 4.93 -6.91
C ARG A 45 -14.53 5.77 -7.44
N VAL A 46 -13.54 6.04 -6.59
CA VAL A 46 -12.24 6.52 -7.08
C VAL A 46 -11.56 5.36 -7.82
N LEU A 47 -11.24 5.57 -9.10
CA LEU A 47 -10.56 4.58 -9.91
C LEU A 47 -9.03 4.74 -9.81
N ARG A 48 -8.32 3.62 -9.96
CA ARG A 48 -6.86 3.57 -10.04
C ARG A 48 -6.45 2.75 -11.25
N ILE A 49 -5.35 3.15 -11.87
CA ILE A 49 -4.73 2.38 -12.95
C ILE A 49 -4.22 1.05 -12.38
N ARG A 50 -4.67 -0.04 -12.99
CA ARG A 50 -4.18 -1.38 -12.70
C ARG A 50 -2.92 -1.63 -13.53
N LYS A 51 -1.80 -1.87 -12.86
CA LYS A 51 -0.47 -2.03 -13.50
C LYS A 51 -0.41 -3.13 -14.56
N LEU A 52 -1.29 -4.13 -14.49
CA LEU A 52 -1.24 -5.30 -15.37
C LEU A 52 -1.70 -5.01 -16.80
N ASP A 53 -2.74 -4.19 -16.94
CA ASP A 53 -3.49 -3.99 -18.19
C ASP A 53 -3.78 -2.51 -18.49
N GLY A 54 -3.34 -1.58 -17.63
CA GLY A 54 -3.60 -0.15 -17.76
C GLY A 54 -5.02 0.28 -17.44
N GLN A 55 -5.93 -0.66 -17.13
CA GLN A 55 -7.34 -0.33 -16.92
C GLN A 55 -7.55 0.44 -15.62
N ARG A 56 -8.44 1.44 -15.67
CA ARG A 56 -8.89 2.20 -14.49
C ARG A 56 -10.01 1.44 -13.81
N LEU A 57 -9.70 0.83 -12.67
CA LEU A 57 -10.64 0.02 -11.89
C LEU A 57 -10.72 0.53 -10.45
N CYS A 58 -11.84 0.30 -9.77
CA CYS A 58 -11.93 0.61 -8.36
C CYS A 58 -10.99 -0.31 -7.54
N ASP A 59 -10.65 0.12 -6.32
CA ASP A 59 -9.70 -0.60 -5.46
C ASP A 59 -10.10 -2.06 -5.17
N LEU A 60 -11.39 -2.38 -5.19
CA LEU A 60 -11.89 -3.76 -5.04
C LEU A 60 -11.75 -4.56 -6.33
N CYS A 61 -12.21 -4.00 -7.45
CA CYS A 61 -12.22 -4.67 -8.75
C CYS A 61 -10.83 -4.89 -9.34
N ARG A 62 -9.85 -4.03 -8.99
CA ARG A 62 -8.46 -4.21 -9.43
C ARG A 62 -7.72 -5.31 -8.68
N ARG A 63 -8.19 -5.69 -7.48
CA ARG A 63 -7.59 -6.80 -6.71
C ARG A 63 -7.97 -8.12 -7.35
N ILE A 64 -6.99 -9.00 -7.48
CA ILE A 64 -7.18 -10.30 -8.14
C ILE A 64 -7.54 -11.33 -7.07
N ARG A 65 -8.64 -12.05 -7.27
CA ARG A 65 -8.94 -13.27 -6.53
C ARG A 65 -8.40 -14.48 -7.30
N ARG A 66 -7.66 -15.34 -6.62
CA ARG A 66 -7.16 -16.63 -7.14
C ARG A 66 -7.14 -17.64 -5.99
N ILE A 67 -7.07 -18.91 -6.35
CA ILE A 67 -6.76 -19.98 -5.41
C ILE A 67 -5.40 -19.66 -4.77
N CYS A 68 -5.39 -19.60 -3.45
CA CYS A 68 -4.18 -19.40 -2.66
C CYS A 68 -3.35 -20.69 -2.66
N ALA A 69 -2.07 -20.62 -3.02
CA ALA A 69 -1.18 -21.78 -2.98
C ALA A 69 -0.90 -22.29 -1.56
N GLY A 70 -1.12 -21.46 -0.53
CA GLY A 70 -0.90 -21.86 0.87
C GLY A 70 -2.12 -22.50 1.54
N CYS A 71 -3.34 -22.03 1.24
CA CYS A 71 -4.55 -22.49 1.92
C CYS A 71 -5.64 -23.06 1.00
N GLY A 72 -5.42 -23.13 -0.31
CA GLY A 72 -6.38 -23.67 -1.28
C GLY A 72 -7.61 -22.80 -1.57
N GLU A 73 -7.85 -21.75 -0.78
CA GLU A 73 -9.08 -20.96 -0.86
C GLU A 73 -9.04 -19.84 -1.92
N LEU A 74 -10.21 -19.49 -2.47
CA LEU A 74 -10.37 -18.34 -3.38
C LEU A 74 -10.30 -17.00 -2.63
N LYS A 75 -9.09 -16.46 -2.50
CA LYS A 75 -8.80 -15.23 -1.74
C LYS A 75 -8.21 -14.14 -2.63
N TYR A 76 -8.19 -12.90 -2.11
CA TYR A 76 -7.38 -11.84 -2.71
C TYR A 76 -5.89 -12.15 -2.53
N ILE A 77 -5.15 -12.10 -3.63
CA ILE A 77 -3.71 -12.35 -3.61
C ILE A 77 -2.98 -11.08 -3.17
N ALA A 78 -2.11 -11.24 -2.17
CA ALA A 78 -1.32 -10.17 -1.60
C ALA A 78 0.16 -10.21 -2.04
N GLY A 79 0.67 -11.39 -2.36
CA GLY A 79 2.04 -11.55 -2.79
C GLY A 79 2.28 -12.86 -3.53
N ARG A 80 3.54 -13.10 -3.89
CA ARG A 80 3.97 -14.27 -4.64
C ARG A 80 5.29 -14.80 -4.08
N ARG A 81 5.44 -16.12 -4.09
CA ARG A 81 6.72 -16.79 -3.86
C ARG A 81 7.64 -16.61 -5.08
N PRO A 82 8.95 -16.86 -4.95
CA PRO A 82 9.91 -16.79 -6.05
C PRO A 82 9.57 -17.72 -7.23
N ASP A 83 8.94 -18.86 -6.97
CA ASP A 83 8.42 -19.81 -7.97
C ASP A 83 7.17 -19.30 -8.73
N GLY A 84 6.66 -18.11 -8.38
CA GLY A 84 5.46 -17.52 -8.96
C GLY A 84 4.15 -17.92 -8.27
N SER A 85 4.19 -18.82 -7.28
CA SER A 85 3.02 -19.26 -6.52
C SER A 85 2.36 -18.08 -5.81
N ARG A 86 1.03 -18.00 -5.89
CA ARG A 86 0.25 -16.84 -5.43
C ARG A 86 -0.31 -17.07 -4.03
N LEU A 87 -0.06 -16.13 -3.12
CA LEU A 87 -0.47 -16.26 -1.72
C LEU A 87 -1.47 -15.17 -1.32
N CYS A 88 -2.45 -15.56 -0.49
CA CYS A 88 -3.31 -14.62 0.20
C CYS A 88 -2.50 -13.84 1.26
N LYS A 89 -3.06 -12.75 1.80
CA LYS A 89 -2.35 -11.92 2.80
C LYS A 89 -1.83 -12.72 3.99
N TRP A 90 -2.65 -13.60 4.56
CA TRP A 90 -2.28 -14.42 5.70
C TRP A 90 -1.18 -15.41 5.34
N CYS A 91 -1.41 -16.28 4.35
CA CYS A 91 -0.38 -17.25 3.94
C CYS A 91 0.93 -16.57 3.55
N HIS A 92 0.88 -15.44 2.83
CA HIS A 92 2.09 -14.69 2.47
C HIS A 92 2.86 -14.19 3.70
N MET A 93 2.18 -13.69 4.72
CA MET A 93 2.79 -13.13 5.93
C MET A 93 3.56 -14.17 6.77
N TYR A 94 3.15 -15.43 6.70
CA TYR A 94 3.75 -16.53 7.45
C TYR A 94 4.53 -17.51 6.55
N ASP A 95 4.70 -17.18 5.27
CA ASP A 95 5.40 -18.06 4.33
C ASP A 95 6.91 -17.91 4.50
N PRO A 96 7.62 -18.93 5.00
CA PRO A 96 9.05 -18.83 5.31
C PRO A 96 9.89 -18.52 4.05
N VAL A 97 9.43 -18.94 2.88
CA VAL A 97 10.12 -18.73 1.58
C VAL A 97 10.09 -17.26 1.17
N THR A 98 9.14 -16.48 1.68
CA THR A 98 9.03 -15.04 1.40
C THR A 98 9.80 -14.16 2.38
N LEU A 99 10.32 -14.73 3.48
CA LEU A 99 11.12 -14.00 4.46
C LEU A 99 12.52 -13.72 3.92
N ARG A 100 13.09 -12.59 4.32
CA ARG A 100 14.44 -12.18 3.92
C ARG A 100 15.21 -11.64 5.13
N THR A 101 16.53 -11.75 5.07
CA THR A 101 17.42 -11.30 6.13
C THR A 101 17.57 -9.78 6.10
N CYS A 102 17.31 -9.11 7.23
CA CYS A 102 17.51 -7.67 7.38
C CYS A 102 18.99 -7.33 7.27
N ARG A 103 19.33 -6.36 6.40
CA ARG A 103 20.72 -5.94 6.19
C ARG A 103 21.36 -5.24 7.38
N SER A 104 20.56 -4.78 8.35
CA SER A 104 21.06 -4.05 9.53
C SER A 104 21.15 -4.93 10.78
N CYS A 105 20.14 -5.74 11.08
CA CYS A 105 20.09 -6.52 12.33
C CYS A 105 20.13 -8.05 12.14
N GLY A 106 20.12 -8.55 10.89
CA GLY A 106 20.14 -9.98 10.61
C GLY A 106 18.83 -10.73 10.83
N ALA A 107 17.76 -10.06 11.30
CA ALA A 107 16.46 -10.71 11.51
C ALA A 107 15.88 -11.30 10.21
N ILE A 108 15.28 -12.49 10.29
CA ILE A 108 14.63 -13.18 9.17
C ILE A 108 13.13 -12.89 9.23
N GLU A 109 12.68 -11.93 8.43
CA GLU A 109 11.29 -11.48 8.45
C GLU A 109 10.88 -10.87 7.09
N HIS A 110 9.66 -10.34 7.02
CA HIS A 110 9.26 -9.52 5.88
C HIS A 110 9.95 -8.17 5.94
N LEU A 111 10.89 -7.95 5.01
CA LEU A 111 11.57 -6.69 4.90
C LEU A 111 10.63 -5.59 4.41
N PHE A 112 10.78 -4.44 5.02
CA PHE A 112 10.31 -3.16 4.53
C PHE A 112 11.22 -2.68 3.37
N HIS A 113 11.15 -1.39 3.06
CA HIS A 113 11.95 -0.76 2.03
C HIS A 113 13.46 -0.89 2.29
N TYR A 114 14.25 -0.87 1.20
CA TYR A 114 15.71 -0.96 1.21
C TYR A 114 16.31 -2.17 1.96
N GLY A 115 15.59 -3.29 2.04
CA GLY A 115 16.10 -4.52 2.67
C GLY A 115 16.29 -4.41 4.18
N LEU A 116 15.51 -3.54 4.84
CA LEU A 116 15.47 -3.38 6.29
C LEU A 116 14.18 -3.97 6.85
N CYS A 117 14.21 -4.52 8.06
CA CYS A 117 12.96 -4.87 8.76
C CYS A 117 12.17 -3.61 9.17
N ASN A 118 10.92 -3.79 9.61
CA ASN A 118 10.10 -2.66 10.06
C ASN A 118 10.76 -1.86 11.19
N ALA A 119 11.40 -2.53 12.15
CA ALA A 119 12.09 -1.86 13.26
C ALA A 119 13.30 -1.05 12.77
N CYS A 120 14.19 -1.64 11.96
CA CYS A 120 15.36 -0.94 11.43
C CYS A 120 15.00 0.16 10.41
N ALA A 121 13.87 0.05 9.71
CA ALA A 121 13.42 1.07 8.77
C ALA A 121 12.87 2.34 9.44
N LEU A 122 12.52 2.28 10.73
CA LEU A 122 12.09 3.47 11.46
C LEU A 122 13.24 4.49 11.56
N PRO A 123 12.92 5.79 11.57
CA PRO A 123 13.87 6.83 11.97
C PRO A 123 14.49 6.48 13.33
N GLU A 124 15.76 6.81 13.52
CA GLU A 124 16.50 6.47 14.74
C GLU A 124 15.80 6.96 16.02
N SER A 125 15.16 8.13 15.95
CA SER A 125 14.34 8.70 17.02
C SER A 125 13.15 7.84 17.46
N LEU A 126 12.71 6.88 16.65
CA LEU A 126 11.58 5.99 16.92
C LEU A 126 11.99 4.54 17.18
N ARG A 127 13.29 4.21 17.19
CA ARG A 127 13.77 2.82 17.35
C ARG A 127 13.87 2.34 18.81
N ARG A 128 13.75 3.23 19.80
CA ARG A 128 13.97 2.93 21.23
C ARG A 128 12.72 3.10 22.12
N CYS A 129 11.54 3.21 21.52
CA CYS A 129 10.27 3.26 22.25
C CYS A 129 9.68 1.87 22.41
#